data_AF-A0A960QVK0-F1
#
_entry.id   AF-A0A960QVK0-F1
#
_cell.length_a   1.000
_cell.length_b   1.000
_cell.length_c   1.000
_cell.angle_alpha   90.00
_cell.angle_beta   90.00
_cell.angle_gamma   90.00
#
_symmetry.space_group_name_H-M   'P 1'
#
loop_
_entity.id
_entity.type
_entity.pdbx_description
1 polymer ?
#
loop_
_entity_poly.entity_id
_entity_poly.type
_entity_poly.pdbx_seq_one_letter_code
_entity_poly.pdbx_strand_id
1 'polypeptide(L)'
;MKRFFLTLIFYMHQVFTLSISHEDAYLIGEKIWKNECSSSKEKLTHWNVGENFASLGIGHFIWYPKNEPKKFQETFPNLINFLKAHGAILPLWLEATAQCPWDSRETFYANIQCQEMKELRAFLYETRALQAIFIAQRL
;
A
#
# COMPACT_ATOMS: atom_id res chain seq x y z
N MET A 1 25.03 17.70 -54.05
CA MET A 1 24.01 16.62 -54.14
C MET A 1 24.51 15.38 -53.42
N LYS A 2 23.61 14.63 -52.77
CA LYS A 2 23.77 13.40 -51.94
C LYS A 2 23.72 13.69 -50.43
N ARG A 3 22.52 14.01 -49.89
CA ARG A 3 21.45 13.11 -49.39
C ARG A 3 21.80 12.52 -48.01
N PHE A 4 21.30 13.22 -46.99
CA PHE A 4 21.11 12.75 -45.62
C PHE A 4 20.27 11.46 -45.60
N PHE A 5 20.72 10.45 -44.85
CA PHE A 5 19.88 9.36 -44.37
C PHE A 5 19.83 9.48 -42.84
N LEU A 6 18.74 10.05 -42.31
CA LEU A 6 18.38 9.89 -40.90
C LEU A 6 17.60 8.57 -40.78
N THR A 7 18.26 7.54 -40.28
CA THR A 7 17.57 6.30 -39.89
C THR A 7 16.98 6.51 -38.50
N LEU A 8 15.66 6.71 -38.42
CA LEU A 8 14.94 6.82 -37.15
C LEU A 8 14.72 5.40 -36.60
N ILE A 9 15.49 5.01 -35.58
CA ILE A 9 15.30 3.71 -34.90
C ILE A 9 14.19 3.89 -33.87
N PHE A 10 13.01 3.31 -34.13
CA PHE A 10 11.95 3.18 -33.13
C PHE A 10 12.31 2.06 -32.14
N TYR A 11 12.75 2.43 -30.94
CA TYR A 11 12.91 1.49 -29.82
C TYR A 11 11.53 1.10 -29.27
N MET A 12 11.04 -0.09 -29.64
CA MET A 12 9.93 -0.73 -28.95
C MET A 12 10.42 -1.13 -27.55
N HIS A 13 10.04 -0.36 -26.52
CA HIS A 13 10.26 -0.77 -25.14
C HIS A 13 9.28 -1.92 -24.85
N GLN A 14 9.78 -3.14 -24.74
CA GLN A 14 8.98 -4.22 -24.17
C GLN A 14 8.79 -3.93 -22.69
N VAL A 15 7.57 -3.53 -22.33
CA VAL A 15 7.15 -3.44 -20.92
C VAL A 15 6.96 -4.88 -20.44
N PHE A 16 7.96 -5.40 -19.72
CA PHE A 16 7.84 -6.71 -19.09
C PHE A 16 6.83 -6.58 -17.94
N THR A 17 5.69 -7.28 -18.04
CA THR A 17 4.75 -7.36 -16.92
C THR A 17 5.21 -8.46 -16.00
N LEU A 18 5.53 -8.12 -14.74
CA LEU A 18 5.83 -9.11 -13.72
C LEU A 18 4.56 -9.90 -13.40
N SER A 19 4.54 -11.18 -13.81
CA SER A 19 3.47 -12.12 -13.46
C SER A 19 3.91 -12.93 -12.25
N ILE A 20 3.24 -12.73 -11.12
CA ILE A 20 3.47 -13.48 -9.87
C ILE A 20 2.28 -14.42 -9.68
N SER A 21 2.52 -15.70 -9.44
CA SER A 21 1.46 -16.65 -9.09
C SER A 21 0.81 -16.25 -7.76
N HIS A 22 -0.40 -16.74 -7.48
CA HIS A 22 -1.06 -16.46 -6.22
C HIS A 22 -0.26 -17.03 -5.04
N GLU A 23 0.31 -18.21 -5.21
CA GLU A 23 1.12 -18.93 -4.24
C GLU A 23 2.43 -18.19 -3.94
N ASP A 24 3.13 -17.72 -4.98
CA ASP A 24 4.35 -16.93 -4.81
C ASP A 24 4.04 -15.60 -4.14
N ALA A 25 2.96 -14.92 -4.54
CA ALA A 25 2.55 -13.67 -3.92
C ALA A 25 2.24 -13.84 -2.43
N TYR A 26 1.58 -14.93 -2.05
CA TYR A 26 1.34 -15.29 -0.66
C TYR A 26 2.64 -15.49 0.11
N LEU A 27 3.57 -16.30 -0.43
CA LEU A 27 4.87 -16.57 0.20
C LEU A 27 5.73 -15.30 0.35
N ILE A 28 5.70 -14.42 -0.66
CA ILE A 28 6.39 -13.12 -0.61
C ILE A 28 5.73 -12.24 0.46
N GLY A 29 4.40 -12.14 0.47
CA GLY A 29 3.67 -11.37 1.47
C GLY A 29 3.94 -11.83 2.91
N GLU A 30 3.98 -13.14 3.15
CA GLU A 30 4.39 -13.73 4.44
C GLU A 30 5.81 -13.33 4.85
N LYS A 31 6.76 -13.39 3.91
CA LYS A 31 8.15 -13.01 4.18
C LYS A 31 8.29 -11.53 4.51
N ILE A 32 7.62 -10.65 3.75
CA ILE A 32 7.63 -9.21 4.02
C ILE A 32 6.99 -8.94 5.39
N TRP A 33 5.82 -9.52 5.68
CA TRP A 33 5.17 -9.38 6.98
C TRP A 33 6.05 -9.84 8.15
N LYS A 34 6.76 -10.96 7.99
CA LYS A 34 7.72 -11.44 8.98
C LYS A 34 8.85 -10.44 9.20
N ASN A 35 9.41 -9.88 8.15
CA ASN A 35 10.56 -8.97 8.23
C ASN A 35 10.16 -7.59 8.76
N GLU A 36 9.09 -7.00 8.22
CA GLU A 36 8.65 -5.63 8.50
C GLU A 36 7.81 -5.54 9.77
N CYS A 37 6.99 -6.55 10.03
CA CYS A 37 6.05 -6.55 11.14
C CYS A 37 6.39 -7.57 12.22
N SER A 38 7.55 -8.23 12.17
CA SER A 38 7.94 -9.28 13.14
C SER A 38 6.85 -10.35 13.36
N SER A 39 6.07 -10.66 12.32
CA SER A 39 4.90 -11.54 12.42
C SER A 39 3.82 -11.10 13.43
N SER A 40 3.69 -9.80 13.69
CA SER A 40 2.65 -9.20 14.52
C SER A 40 1.63 -8.46 13.65
N LYS A 41 0.33 -8.71 13.88
CA LYS A 41 -0.75 -7.97 13.20
C LYS A 41 -0.87 -6.55 13.72
N GLU A 42 -0.49 -6.33 14.98
CA GLU A 42 -0.49 -5.02 15.63
C GLU A 42 0.46 -4.05 14.93
N LYS A 43 1.60 -4.56 14.42
CA LYS A 43 2.59 -3.81 13.65
C LYS A 43 2.19 -3.47 12.22
N LEU A 44 1.05 -3.96 11.71
CA LEU A 44 0.48 -3.54 10.42
C LEU A 44 -0.10 -2.12 10.47
N THR A 45 -0.19 -1.52 11.66
CA THR A 45 -0.72 -0.18 11.88
C THR A 45 0.23 0.56 12.81
N HIS A 46 0.88 1.60 12.33
CA HIS A 46 1.83 2.36 13.13
C HIS A 46 1.77 3.84 12.78
N TRP A 47 2.18 4.69 13.71
CA TRP A 47 2.38 6.12 13.46
C TRP A 47 3.62 6.56 14.25
N ASN A 48 4.72 6.86 13.55
CA ASN A 48 5.98 7.18 14.22
C ASN A 48 5.91 8.55 14.92
N VAL A 49 6.72 8.72 15.95
CA VAL A 49 6.89 10.02 16.59
C VAL A 49 7.55 10.98 15.59
N GLY A 50 6.96 12.16 15.40
CA GLY A 50 7.45 13.19 14.48
C GLY A 50 6.90 13.10 13.05
N GLU A 51 6.10 12.07 12.74
CA GLU A 51 5.34 11.97 11.48
C GLU A 51 3.93 12.52 11.63
N ASN A 52 3.34 12.95 10.53
CA ASN A 52 1.97 13.46 10.45
C ASN A 52 1.06 12.57 9.57
N PHE A 53 1.39 11.28 9.50
CA PHE A 53 0.64 10.28 8.75
C PHE A 53 0.72 8.92 9.44
N ALA A 54 -0.27 8.06 9.16
CA ALA A 54 -0.23 6.65 9.54
C ALA A 54 0.53 5.83 8.50
N SER A 55 1.28 4.83 8.96
CA SER A 55 1.99 3.82 8.18
C SER A 55 1.28 2.48 8.32
N LEU A 56 0.81 1.92 7.20
CA LEU A 56 -0.13 0.80 7.16
C LEU A 56 0.35 -0.37 6.30
N GLY A 57 -0.05 -1.59 6.68
CA GLY A 57 0.20 -2.80 5.91
C GLY A 57 1.66 -3.24 5.90
N ILE A 58 1.96 -4.27 5.10
CA ILE A 58 3.30 -4.87 5.04
C ILE A 58 4.31 -3.98 4.30
N GLY A 59 3.83 -2.96 3.58
CA GLY A 59 4.65 -2.01 2.83
C GLY A 59 4.74 -0.62 3.44
N HIS A 60 4.29 -0.43 4.70
CA HIS A 60 4.24 0.87 5.39
C HIS A 60 3.60 1.98 4.53
N PHE A 61 2.45 1.68 3.93
CA PHE A 61 1.71 2.59 3.07
C PHE A 61 1.22 3.80 3.85
N ILE A 62 1.50 4.99 3.31
CA ILE A 62 1.28 6.27 3.97
C ILE A 62 -0.18 6.70 3.77
N TRP A 63 -0.86 7.05 4.86
CA TRP A 63 -2.21 7.63 4.86
C TRP A 63 -2.25 8.93 5.67
N TYR A 64 -2.55 10.05 5.00
CA TYR A 64 -2.63 11.37 5.63
C TYR A 64 -4.06 11.68 6.11
N PRO A 65 -4.19 12.40 7.24
CA PRO A 65 -5.42 13.12 7.56
C PRO A 65 -5.73 14.21 6.52
N LYS A 66 -6.99 14.64 6.47
CA LYS A 66 -7.52 15.55 5.43
C LYS A 66 -6.69 16.82 5.20
N ASN A 67 -6.26 17.45 6.29
CA ASN A 67 -5.71 18.80 6.29
C ASN A 67 -4.21 18.83 6.62
N GLU A 68 -3.53 17.67 6.59
CA GLU A 68 -2.12 17.58 6.92
C GLU A 68 -1.21 17.88 5.71
N PRO A 69 -0.13 18.66 5.88
CA PRO A 69 0.84 18.88 4.82
C PRO A 69 1.54 17.57 4.43
N LYS A 70 1.47 17.23 3.14
CA LYS A 70 2.08 16.01 2.61
C LYS A 70 3.54 16.25 2.25
N LYS A 71 4.45 15.66 3.02
CA LYS A 71 5.90 15.68 2.72
C LYS A 71 6.33 14.53 1.82
N PHE A 72 5.61 13.41 1.90
CA PHE A 72 5.84 12.20 1.12
C PHE A 72 4.63 11.89 0.25
N GLN A 73 4.84 11.06 -0.77
CA GLN A 73 3.74 10.54 -1.58
C GLN A 73 2.81 9.68 -0.71
N GLU A 74 1.51 9.99 -0.77
CA GLU A 74 0.49 9.18 -0.13
C GLU A 74 0.25 7.90 -0.94
N THR A 75 0.39 6.73 -0.31
CA THR A 75 0.38 5.44 -1.02
C THR A 75 -0.75 4.51 -0.59
N PHE A 76 -1.35 4.71 0.58
CA PHE A 76 -2.45 3.86 1.06
C PHE A 76 -3.72 3.93 0.20
N PRO A 77 -4.20 5.10 -0.27
CA PRO A 77 -5.33 5.15 -1.21
C PRO A 77 -5.05 4.43 -2.53
N ASN A 78 -3.80 4.45 -3.00
CA ASN A 78 -3.40 3.72 -4.21
C ASN A 78 -3.49 2.20 -3.97
N LEU A 79 -3.05 1.72 -2.79
CA LEU A 79 -3.23 0.33 -2.39
C LEU A 79 -4.71 -0.03 -2.36
N ILE A 80 -5.55 0.78 -1.72
CA ILE A 80 -6.98 0.51 -1.61
C ILE A 80 -7.64 0.35 -2.99
N ASN A 81 -7.35 1.25 -3.93
CA ASN A 81 -7.84 1.15 -5.30
C ASN A 81 -7.37 -0.13 -5.99
N PHE A 82 -6.11 -0.51 -5.79
CA PHE A 82 -5.58 -1.75 -6.33
C PHE A 82 -6.26 -2.98 -5.73
N LEU A 83 -6.40 -3.06 -4.40
CA LEU A 83 -7.05 -4.17 -3.72
C LEU A 83 -8.49 -4.33 -4.20
N LYS A 84 -9.24 -3.23 -4.31
CA LYS A 84 -10.61 -3.23 -4.85
C LYS A 84 -10.67 -3.72 -6.30
N ALA A 85 -9.75 -3.26 -7.16
CA ALA A 85 -9.67 -3.71 -8.55
C ALA A 85 -9.33 -5.21 -8.67
N HIS A 86 -8.73 -5.82 -7.66
CA HIS A 86 -8.38 -7.24 -7.59
C HIS A 86 -9.38 -8.06 -6.73
N GLY A 87 -10.58 -7.52 -6.48
CA GLY A 87 -11.68 -8.26 -5.85
C GLY A 87 -11.62 -8.34 -4.32
N ALA A 88 -10.73 -7.59 -3.66
CA ALA A 88 -10.75 -7.51 -2.20
C ALA A 88 -12.03 -6.81 -1.72
N ILE A 89 -12.70 -7.40 -0.72
CA ILE A 89 -13.88 -6.82 -0.08
C ILE A 89 -13.41 -5.90 1.04
N LEU A 90 -13.71 -4.61 0.92
CA LEU A 90 -13.36 -3.62 1.93
C LEU A 90 -14.33 -3.64 3.12
N PRO A 91 -13.86 -3.38 4.35
CA PRO A 91 -14.74 -2.97 5.45
C PRO A 91 -15.57 -1.74 5.04
N LEU A 92 -16.85 -1.73 5.40
CA LEU A 92 -17.80 -0.68 4.97
C LEU A 92 -17.34 0.73 5.33
N TRP A 93 -16.79 0.92 6.54
CA TRP A 93 -16.28 2.22 6.97
C TRP A 93 -15.08 2.67 6.14
N LEU A 94 -14.22 1.73 5.71
CA LEU A 94 -13.03 2.02 4.91
C LEU A 94 -13.42 2.39 3.48
N GLU A 95 -14.46 1.75 2.93
CA GLU A 95 -15.03 2.14 1.63
C GLU A 95 -15.67 3.53 1.66
N ALA A 96 -16.31 3.90 2.78
CA ALA A 96 -16.91 5.21 2.97
C ALA A 96 -15.90 6.33 3.29
N THR A 97 -14.63 5.99 3.53
CA THR A 97 -13.61 6.91 4.06
C THR A 97 -12.47 7.11 3.05
N ALA A 98 -12.35 8.33 2.50
CA ALA A 98 -11.30 8.65 1.53
C ALA A 98 -9.95 9.01 2.18
N GLN A 99 -9.94 9.46 3.44
CA GLN A 99 -8.77 10.04 4.13
C GLN A 99 -8.61 9.42 5.52
N CYS A 100 -7.42 9.49 6.11
CA CYS A 100 -7.16 8.88 7.41
C CYS A 100 -8.17 9.42 8.45
N PRO A 101 -8.96 8.56 9.12
CA PRO A 101 -10.00 9.00 10.06
C PRO A 101 -9.42 9.46 11.41
N TRP A 102 -8.13 9.22 11.65
CA TRP A 102 -7.43 9.68 12.84
C TRP A 102 -6.63 10.93 12.51
N ASP A 103 -7.02 12.06 13.10
CA ASP A 103 -6.42 13.37 12.82
C ASP A 103 -5.02 13.55 13.41
N SER A 104 -4.62 12.68 14.34
CA SER A 104 -3.30 12.75 14.97
C SER A 104 -2.81 11.40 15.47
N ARG A 105 -1.52 11.33 15.79
CA ARG A 105 -0.92 10.15 16.44
C ARG A 105 -1.62 9.80 17.75
N GLU A 106 -1.99 10.80 18.55
CA GLU A 106 -2.66 10.61 19.84
C GLU A 106 -4.04 9.98 19.64
N THR A 107 -4.83 10.49 18.70
CA THR A 107 -6.15 9.93 18.39
C THR A 107 -6.06 8.53 17.77
N PHE A 108 -5.04 8.29 16.94
CA PHE A 108 -4.73 6.97 16.39
C PHE A 108 -4.45 5.94 17.50
N TYR A 109 -3.60 6.28 18.47
CA TYR A 109 -3.26 5.37 19.57
C TYR A 109 -4.34 5.27 20.64
N ALA A 110 -5.14 6.31 20.86
CA ALA A 110 -6.33 6.23 21.72
C ALA A 110 -7.37 5.24 21.16
N ASN A 111 -7.46 5.11 19.83
CA ASN A 111 -8.37 4.21 19.14
C ASN A 111 -7.69 2.93 18.62
N ILE A 112 -6.48 2.60 19.10
CA ILE A 112 -5.67 1.48 18.57
C ILE A 112 -6.32 0.10 18.75
N GLN A 113 -7.36 0.02 19.59
CA GLN A 113 -8.15 -1.18 19.89
C GLN A 113 -9.62 -1.06 19.46
N CYS A 114 -10.02 0.02 18.79
CA CYS A 114 -11.39 0.18 18.29
C CYS A 114 -11.71 -0.86 17.21
N GLN A 115 -13.00 -0.99 16.88
CA GLN A 115 -13.48 -1.99 15.92
C GLN A 115 -12.86 -1.75 14.54
N GLU A 116 -12.84 -0.50 14.08
CA GLU A 116 -12.29 -0.07 12.80
C GLU A 116 -10.80 -0.42 12.68
N MET A 117 -10.01 -0.20 13.74
CA MET A 117 -8.59 -0.53 13.75
C MET A 117 -8.34 -2.05 13.68
N LYS A 118 -9.18 -2.85 14.35
CA LYS A 118 -9.11 -4.31 14.30
C LYS A 118 -9.49 -4.83 12.91
N GLU A 119 -10.54 -4.30 12.32
CA GLU A 119 -10.96 -4.60 10.96
C GLU A 119 -9.89 -4.20 9.94
N LEU A 120 -9.26 -3.04 10.11
CA LEU A 120 -8.14 -2.59 9.28
C LEU A 120 -6.99 -3.58 9.34
N ARG A 121 -6.55 -4.01 10.53
CA ARG A 121 -5.47 -5.01 10.66
C ARG A 121 -5.82 -6.36 10.07
N ALA A 122 -7.06 -6.82 10.27
CA ALA A 122 -7.53 -8.07 9.67
C ALA A 122 -7.48 -7.97 8.14
N PHE A 123 -8.06 -6.91 7.57
CA PHE A 123 -8.05 -6.65 6.14
C PHE A 123 -6.62 -6.56 5.56
N LEU A 124 -5.74 -5.80 6.21
CA LEU A 124 -4.34 -5.67 5.81
C LEU A 124 -3.59 -7.01 5.90
N TYR A 125 -3.89 -7.83 6.89
CA TYR A 125 -3.29 -9.16 6.99
C TYR A 125 -3.79 -10.08 5.87
N GLU A 126 -5.11 -10.20 5.69
CA GLU A 126 -5.68 -11.11 4.67
C GLU A 126 -5.30 -10.71 3.24
N THR A 127 -5.06 -9.42 2.98
CA THR A 127 -4.67 -8.92 1.66
C THR A 127 -3.16 -8.84 1.43
N ARG A 128 -2.33 -9.39 2.32
CA ARG A 128 -0.85 -9.31 2.22
C ARG A 128 -0.28 -9.86 0.91
N ALA A 129 -0.89 -10.88 0.31
CA ALA A 129 -0.47 -11.40 -0.98
C ALA A 129 -0.67 -10.36 -2.10
N LEU A 130 -1.81 -9.67 -2.11
CA LEU A 130 -2.07 -8.58 -3.05
C LEU A 130 -1.18 -7.36 -2.76
N GLN A 131 -0.87 -7.07 -1.50
CA GLN A 131 0.11 -6.04 -1.15
C GLN A 131 1.50 -6.37 -1.69
N ALA A 132 1.93 -7.64 -1.67
CA ALA A 132 3.20 -8.05 -2.27
C ALA A 132 3.22 -7.80 -3.79
N ILE A 133 2.14 -8.12 -4.49
CA ILE A 133 2.01 -7.82 -5.93
C ILE A 133 2.04 -6.30 -6.16
N PHE A 134 1.32 -5.53 -5.34
CA PHE A 134 1.28 -4.07 -5.41
C PHE A 134 2.67 -3.44 -5.23
N ILE A 135 3.47 -3.95 -4.30
CA ILE A 135 4.85 -3.52 -4.05
C ILE A 135 5.72 -3.88 -5.26
N ALA A 136 5.64 -5.12 -5.74
CA ALA A 136 6.48 -5.61 -6.83
C ALA A 136 6.24 -4.89 -8.17
N GLN A 137 5.01 -4.43 -8.43
CA GLN A 137 4.68 -3.63 -9.62
C GLN A 137 5.21 -2.19 -9.59
N ARG A 138 5.80 -1.77 -8.46
CA ARG A 138 6.32 -0.40 -8.24
C ARG A 138 7.83 -0.36 -7.99
N LEU A 139 8.50 -1.50 -8.16
CA LEU A 139 9.96 -1.63 -8.24
C LEU A 139 10.39 -1.41 -9.69
#